data_AF-A0A2W4UQN8-F1
#
_entry.id   AF-A0A2W4UQN8-F1
#
_cell.length_a   1.000
_cell.length_b   1.000
_cell.length_c   1.000
_cell.angle_alpha   90.00
_cell.angle_beta   90.00
_cell.angle_gamma   90.00
#
_symmetry.space_group_name_H-M   'P 1'
#
loop_
_entity.id
_entity.type
_entity.pdbx_description
1 polymer ?
#
loop_
_entity_poly.entity_id
_entity_poly.type
_entity_poly.pdbx_seq_one_letter_code
_entity_poly.pdbx_strand_id
1 'polypeptide(L)'
;MLQKWLSLLRRPQPGATGPTTPQSNAAPRATQGVAASAAQPPAYPPVDQGLPVSTPEGLLAANAELIDRLRLHAATDVDTFRERFEVPLLNLAEQINALPATSSGLFAGEGGLFRASLEMAFFSFQAADGRIFTGTETVERRHALEGRWRYVCFLAGMFYPLGTSLDTIILTSSAGGVWRRHFGSLTSWAQQNEVTRLFAAWPNVDENLQQIGPSSHIASLIATVVGAKNLQWLEDGSSELVKAVYEISSGHTTTARNCKDVVVSMWERIARREEARRPQAFGRQVVGTHLGPYLVGAIRSLLGTPAWKLNGDRVKADSSGLYLLWPQAIEDLAAFGVKQGYQGWPATAGTIAELLRASQVVINSGEDLGMVEVVGDEGEIVKALKVKNPLSVLEDFDPETFASQSPKTLEAVIAADPLAAAEAKAEATQAAGRKRAKEAPAAAAKEAVEPAPSVPEQTTEALFVQEEQPQLPPEAVQSPVVERARAEVTSEVANKTEAAAVTEASQPDTSAIREAAEVRFSDLVPQEVQKDIKKRLHVELLGKVIKAWRDRGENSKSMRMTDNGAAITVVFLGTIVRDVASWVGEMAAAGLIYSPPSTPGLKINKVSIPEGAPPKEAVILSRFAVKKLGL
;
A
#
# COMPACT_ATOMS: atom_id res chain seq x y z
N MET A 1 -65.34 -34.82 46.69
CA MET A 1 -65.49 -34.14 45.38
C MET A 1 -64.85 -35.08 44.36
N LEU A 2 -65.55 -35.97 43.66
CA LEU A 2 -66.86 -35.84 43.01
C LEU A 2 -66.78 -34.82 41.86
N GLN A 3 -66.71 -35.37 40.64
CA GLN A 3 -67.05 -34.78 39.33
C GLN A 3 -66.47 -33.41 38.97
N LYS A 4 -65.57 -33.40 37.97
CA LYS A 4 -65.55 -32.56 36.74
C LYS A 4 -64.11 -32.56 36.17
N TRP A 5 -63.79 -32.99 34.94
CA TRP A 5 -64.57 -33.54 33.83
C TRP A 5 -63.87 -34.78 33.23
N LEU A 6 -64.58 -35.91 33.20
CA LEU A 6 -64.51 -36.83 32.07
C LEU A 6 -65.63 -36.41 31.08
N SER A 7 -65.52 -36.87 29.83
CA SER A 7 -66.46 -36.65 28.71
C SER A 7 -66.62 -35.22 28.17
N LEU A 8 -65.84 -34.93 27.12
CA LEU A 8 -66.25 -34.47 25.77
C LEU A 8 -65.00 -34.68 24.88
N LEU A 9 -64.96 -35.45 23.78
CA LEU A 9 -65.96 -36.27 23.09
C LEU A 9 -65.33 -37.57 22.55
N ARG A 10 -66.20 -38.54 22.23
CA ARG A 10 -65.93 -39.95 21.90
C ARG A 10 -65.92 -40.13 20.37
N ARG A 11 -64.89 -40.81 19.81
CA ARG A 11 -64.83 -41.86 18.73
C ARG A 11 -65.86 -41.87 17.55
N PRO A 12 -65.66 -42.60 16.40
CA PRO A 12 -64.69 -43.70 16.10
C PRO A 12 -64.01 -43.71 14.69
N GLN A 13 -63.23 -44.79 14.44
CA GLN A 13 -62.62 -45.37 13.20
C GLN A 13 -63.61 -45.75 12.05
N PRO A 14 -63.22 -46.35 10.88
CA PRO A 14 -61.92 -46.93 10.39
C PRO A 14 -61.46 -46.43 8.97
N GLY A 15 -60.42 -46.94 8.28
CA GLY A 15 -59.26 -47.80 8.66
C GLY A 15 -58.96 -49.05 7.79
N ALA A 16 -58.13 -48.97 6.73
CA ALA A 16 -57.63 -50.13 5.94
C ALA A 16 -56.25 -49.94 5.23
N THR A 17 -55.32 -50.87 5.52
CA THR A 17 -54.33 -51.62 4.68
C THR A 17 -53.21 -50.93 3.85
N GLY A 18 -51.96 -51.41 4.03
CA GLY A 18 -50.75 -51.10 3.21
C GLY A 18 -50.67 -51.90 1.88
N PRO A 19 -49.49 -52.08 1.24
CA PRO A 19 -48.11 -52.21 1.78
C PRO A 19 -47.20 -50.98 1.50
N THR A 20 -45.98 -50.83 2.03
CA THR A 20 -44.78 -51.66 1.77
C THR A 20 -43.69 -51.43 2.85
N THR A 21 -42.79 -52.41 3.01
CA THR A 21 -41.69 -52.51 4.00
C THR A 21 -40.54 -51.49 3.80
N PRO A 22 -39.62 -51.32 4.79
CA PRO A 22 -39.00 -50.02 5.05
C PRO A 22 -37.55 -49.88 4.56
N GLN A 23 -37.14 -48.64 4.29
CA GLN A 23 -35.73 -48.25 4.37
C GLN A 23 -35.54 -47.00 5.22
N SER A 24 -34.58 -47.13 6.14
CA SER A 24 -33.97 -46.08 6.94
C SER A 24 -33.81 -44.77 6.20
N ASN A 25 -34.33 -43.68 6.77
CA ASN A 25 -33.90 -42.34 6.40
C ASN A 25 -33.54 -41.56 7.67
N ALA A 26 -32.28 -41.70 8.07
CA ALA A 26 -31.70 -40.82 9.08
C ALA A 26 -31.66 -39.40 8.49
N ALA A 27 -32.39 -38.47 9.11
CA ALA A 27 -32.43 -37.09 8.64
C ALA A 27 -31.00 -36.48 8.67
N PRO A 28 -30.47 -35.99 7.54
CA PRO A 28 -29.26 -35.20 7.59
C PRO A 28 -29.58 -33.91 8.36
N ARG A 29 -28.71 -33.54 9.32
CA ARG A 29 -28.77 -32.22 9.94
C ARG A 29 -28.75 -31.17 8.83
N ALA A 30 -29.75 -30.29 8.81
CA ALA A 30 -29.77 -29.15 7.91
C ALA A 30 -28.57 -28.26 8.24
N THR A 31 -27.54 -28.32 7.40
CA THR A 31 -26.58 -27.24 7.26
C THR A 31 -27.38 -25.98 6.90
N GLN A 32 -27.28 -24.95 7.74
CA GLN A 32 -27.83 -23.65 7.42
C GLN A 32 -27.03 -23.09 6.25
N GLY A 33 -27.52 -23.31 5.04
CA GLY A 33 -26.94 -22.73 3.83
C GLY A 33 -27.02 -21.22 3.91
N VAL A 34 -25.91 -20.55 3.63
CA VAL A 34 -25.86 -19.10 3.41
C VAL A 34 -26.93 -18.76 2.37
N ALA A 35 -27.89 -17.92 2.75
CA ALA A 35 -29.01 -17.59 1.88
C ALA A 35 -28.48 -16.84 0.65
N ALA A 36 -28.59 -17.46 -0.52
CA ALA A 36 -28.30 -16.80 -1.78
C ALA A 36 -29.18 -15.55 -1.89
N SER A 37 -28.58 -14.39 -2.22
CA SER A 37 -29.30 -13.13 -2.35
C SER A 37 -30.47 -13.31 -3.33
N ALA A 38 -31.68 -12.97 -2.89
CA ALA A 38 -32.86 -13.05 -3.73
C ALA A 38 -32.71 -12.07 -4.90
N ALA A 39 -32.60 -12.61 -6.12
CA ALA A 39 -32.40 -11.82 -7.32
C ALA A 39 -33.57 -10.84 -7.52
N GLN A 40 -33.31 -9.56 -7.30
CA GLN A 40 -34.26 -8.49 -7.59
C GLN A 40 -34.46 -8.33 -9.11
N PRO A 41 -35.59 -7.78 -9.56
CA PRO A 41 -35.76 -7.39 -10.96
C PRO A 41 -34.65 -6.43 -11.39
N PRO A 42 -34.17 -6.50 -12.65
CA PRO A 42 -33.08 -5.66 -13.12
C PRO A 42 -33.46 -4.18 -13.10
N ALA A 43 -32.94 -3.45 -12.11
CA ALA A 43 -33.00 -2.00 -12.02
C ALA A 43 -31.67 -1.40 -12.49
N TYR A 44 -31.74 -0.27 -13.20
CA TYR A 44 -30.56 0.47 -13.65
C TYR A 44 -30.63 1.92 -13.14
N PRO A 45 -29.58 2.44 -12.46
CA PRO A 45 -28.36 1.74 -12.05
C PRO A 45 -28.62 0.64 -10.99
N PRO A 46 -27.75 -0.39 -10.88
CA PRO A 46 -27.90 -1.49 -9.92
C PRO A 46 -27.86 -0.99 -8.47
N VAL A 47 -28.88 -1.33 -7.69
CA VAL A 47 -28.97 -0.96 -6.26
C VAL A 47 -28.02 -1.83 -5.44
N ASP A 48 -27.08 -1.19 -4.74
CA ASP A 48 -26.21 -1.87 -3.76
C ASP A 48 -27.04 -2.34 -2.56
N GLN A 49 -26.85 -3.60 -2.16
CA GLN A 49 -27.53 -4.22 -1.01
C GLN A 49 -26.77 -3.98 0.31
N GLY A 50 -25.53 -3.50 0.24
CA GLY A 50 -24.63 -3.34 1.37
C GLY A 50 -24.11 -4.67 1.94
N LEU A 51 -23.04 -4.59 2.71
CA LEU A 51 -22.43 -5.71 3.43
C LEU A 51 -23.29 -6.08 4.65
N PRO A 52 -23.64 -7.36 4.87
CA PRO A 52 -24.33 -7.76 6.09
C PRO A 52 -23.42 -7.60 7.32
N VAL A 53 -23.99 -7.15 8.43
CA VAL A 53 -23.31 -7.19 9.73
C VAL A 53 -23.35 -8.62 10.27
N SER A 54 -22.18 -9.18 10.56
CA SER A 54 -22.02 -10.53 11.13
C SER A 54 -21.73 -10.47 12.63
N THR A 55 -21.84 -11.61 13.33
CA THR A 55 -21.32 -11.71 14.71
C THR A 55 -19.85 -12.10 14.70
N PRO A 56 -19.06 -11.74 15.74
CA PRO A 56 -17.67 -12.18 15.87
C PRO A 56 -17.54 -13.71 15.81
N GLU A 57 -18.43 -14.43 16.50
CA GLU A 57 -18.47 -15.90 16.51
C GLU A 57 -18.81 -16.47 15.12
N GLY A 58 -19.67 -15.79 14.36
CA GLY A 58 -20.01 -16.16 12.98
C GLY A 58 -18.81 -16.04 12.03
N LEU A 59 -18.01 -14.97 12.18
CA LEU A 59 -16.79 -14.76 11.40
C LEU A 59 -15.71 -15.80 11.72
N LEU A 60 -15.56 -16.20 12.99
CA LEU A 60 -14.68 -17.30 13.38
C LEU A 60 -15.21 -18.65 12.85
N ALA A 61 -16.51 -18.93 12.98
CA ALA A 61 -17.12 -20.16 12.49
C ALA A 61 -16.99 -20.32 10.95
N ALA A 62 -17.16 -19.24 10.19
CA ALA A 62 -16.92 -19.22 8.74
C ALA A 62 -15.46 -19.52 8.35
N ASN A 63 -14.53 -19.41 9.31
CA ASN A 63 -13.10 -19.66 9.12
C ASN A 63 -12.57 -20.86 9.94
N ALA A 64 -13.46 -21.71 10.48
CA ALA A 64 -13.12 -22.79 11.41
C ALA A 64 -11.96 -23.68 10.93
N GLU A 65 -11.93 -24.10 9.66
CA GLU A 65 -10.84 -24.93 9.09
C GLU A 65 -9.44 -24.35 9.34
N LEU A 66 -9.30 -23.02 9.25
CA LEU A 66 -8.02 -22.34 9.43
C LEU A 66 -7.68 -22.14 10.93
N ILE A 67 -8.71 -21.96 11.77
CA ILE A 67 -8.58 -21.87 13.23
C ILE A 67 -8.22 -23.25 13.83
N ASP A 68 -8.82 -24.33 13.35
CA ASP A 68 -8.49 -25.70 13.76
C ASP A 68 -7.06 -26.08 13.37
N ARG A 69 -6.60 -25.65 12.19
CA ARG A 69 -5.19 -25.77 11.78
C ARG A 69 -4.25 -24.94 12.65
N LEU A 70 -4.65 -23.73 13.05
CA LEU A 70 -3.92 -22.91 14.01
C LEU A 70 -3.84 -23.61 15.38
N ARG A 71 -4.95 -24.18 15.87
CA ARG A 71 -5.00 -24.95 17.14
C ARG A 71 -4.08 -26.16 17.11
N LEU A 72 -4.12 -26.95 16.04
CA LEU A 72 -3.23 -28.10 15.86
C LEU A 72 -1.74 -27.69 15.82
N HIS A 73 -1.42 -26.56 15.19
CA HIS A 73 -0.04 -26.05 15.09
C HIS A 73 0.44 -25.33 16.36
N ALA A 74 -0.46 -24.76 17.16
CA ALA A 74 -0.13 -24.15 18.43
C ALA A 74 0.21 -25.22 19.48
N ALA A 75 -0.49 -26.36 19.44
CA ALA A 75 -0.26 -27.52 20.32
C ALA A 75 -0.28 -27.18 21.83
N THR A 76 -1.01 -26.14 22.22
CA THR A 76 -1.26 -25.75 23.62
C THR A 76 -2.53 -26.42 24.16
N ASP A 77 -2.73 -26.34 25.48
CA ASP A 77 -4.02 -26.66 26.09
C ASP A 77 -5.13 -25.71 25.61
N VAL A 78 -6.38 -26.08 25.92
CA VAL A 78 -7.59 -25.38 25.44
C VAL A 78 -7.70 -23.97 26.02
N ASP A 79 -7.35 -23.76 27.29
CA ASP A 79 -7.51 -22.46 27.96
C ASP A 79 -6.41 -21.48 27.51
N THR A 80 -5.16 -21.94 27.40
CA THR A 80 -4.06 -21.16 26.81
C THR A 80 -4.35 -20.84 25.34
N PHE A 81 -4.86 -21.79 24.56
CA PHE A 81 -5.23 -21.52 23.17
C PHE A 81 -6.31 -20.44 23.09
N ARG A 82 -7.32 -20.55 23.95
CA ARG A 82 -8.42 -19.59 24.00
C ARG A 82 -7.94 -18.20 24.39
N GLU A 83 -7.13 -18.08 25.45
CA GLU A 83 -6.64 -16.78 25.93
C GLU A 83 -5.66 -16.11 24.94
N ARG A 84 -4.74 -16.88 24.34
CA ARG A 84 -3.69 -16.36 23.46
C ARG A 84 -4.12 -16.20 22.00
N PHE A 85 -5.00 -17.05 21.45
CA PHE A 85 -5.34 -17.02 20.03
C PHE A 85 -6.81 -16.72 19.76
N GLU A 86 -7.73 -17.44 20.40
CA GLU A 86 -9.17 -17.32 20.11
C GLU A 86 -9.75 -15.97 20.55
N VAL A 87 -9.39 -15.48 21.75
CA VAL A 87 -9.84 -14.19 22.28
C VAL A 87 -9.33 -13.00 21.44
N PRO A 88 -8.04 -12.89 21.07
CA PRO A 88 -7.60 -11.84 20.15
C PRO A 88 -8.28 -11.88 18.78
N LEU A 89 -8.61 -13.07 18.25
CA LEU A 89 -9.36 -13.19 17.00
C LEU A 89 -10.82 -12.74 17.15
N LEU A 90 -11.49 -13.08 18.27
CA LEU A 90 -12.84 -12.56 18.59
C LEU A 90 -12.82 -11.03 18.74
N ASN A 91 -11.87 -10.49 19.50
CA ASN A 91 -11.72 -9.05 19.68
C ASN A 91 -11.44 -8.33 18.35
N LEU A 92 -10.65 -8.94 17.46
CA LEU A 92 -10.44 -8.42 16.11
C LEU A 92 -11.73 -8.43 15.29
N ALA A 93 -12.45 -9.55 15.26
CA ALA A 93 -13.72 -9.68 14.55
C ALA A 93 -14.77 -8.67 15.08
N GLU A 94 -14.78 -8.39 16.39
CA GLU A 94 -15.56 -7.31 16.99
C GLU A 94 -15.16 -5.94 16.41
N GLN A 95 -13.86 -5.61 16.33
CA GLN A 95 -13.38 -4.33 15.77
C GLN A 95 -13.75 -4.12 14.31
N ILE A 96 -13.55 -5.14 13.44
CA ILE A 96 -13.61 -4.97 11.97
C ILE A 96 -14.81 -5.64 11.29
N ASN A 97 -15.60 -6.46 11.98
CA ASN A 97 -16.76 -7.17 11.44
C ASN A 97 -16.49 -7.82 10.05
N ALA A 98 -17.51 -7.89 9.18
CA ALA A 98 -17.47 -8.53 7.87
C ALA A 98 -16.82 -7.66 6.76
N LEU A 99 -15.84 -6.82 7.09
CA LEU A 99 -15.25 -5.90 6.10
C LEU A 99 -14.42 -6.59 5.01
N PRO A 100 -14.50 -6.11 3.75
CA PRO A 100 -13.51 -6.39 2.72
C PRO A 100 -12.24 -5.58 2.96
N ALA A 101 -11.09 -6.07 2.49
CA ALA A 101 -9.82 -5.34 2.61
C ALA A 101 -9.62 -4.26 1.53
N THR A 102 -10.27 -4.45 0.38
CA THR A 102 -10.22 -3.60 -0.83
C THR A 102 -11.59 -3.63 -1.52
N SER A 103 -11.88 -2.70 -2.42
CA SER A 103 -13.14 -2.69 -3.17
C SER A 103 -13.19 -3.77 -4.25
N SER A 104 -12.08 -4.11 -4.89
CA SER A 104 -12.05 -5.10 -6.00
C SER A 104 -10.73 -5.86 -6.17
N GLY A 105 -9.76 -5.64 -5.27
CA GLY A 105 -8.40 -6.15 -5.36
C GLY A 105 -8.20 -7.46 -4.58
N LEU A 106 -7.23 -7.45 -3.67
CA LEU A 106 -6.96 -8.58 -2.77
C LEU A 106 -7.99 -8.58 -1.63
N PHE A 107 -8.56 -9.74 -1.31
CA PHE A 107 -9.52 -9.90 -0.20
C PHE A 107 -10.72 -8.93 -0.27
N ALA A 108 -11.27 -8.70 -1.47
CA ALA A 108 -12.40 -7.81 -1.69
C ALA A 108 -13.77 -8.39 -1.29
N GLY A 109 -13.85 -9.67 -0.93
CA GLY A 109 -15.10 -10.32 -0.51
C GLY A 109 -15.54 -9.94 0.92
N GLU A 110 -16.78 -10.30 1.25
CA GLU A 110 -17.33 -10.20 2.61
C GLU A 110 -16.41 -10.90 3.63
N GLY A 111 -16.09 -10.23 4.73
CA GLY A 111 -15.14 -10.72 5.75
C GLY A 111 -13.70 -10.86 5.24
N GLY A 112 -13.38 -10.35 4.05
CA GLY A 112 -12.07 -10.50 3.42
C GLY A 112 -10.92 -9.92 4.25
N LEU A 113 -11.13 -8.81 4.96
CA LEU A 113 -10.12 -8.22 5.84
C LEU A 113 -9.81 -9.14 7.03
N PHE A 114 -10.84 -9.71 7.67
CA PHE A 114 -10.66 -10.71 8.73
C PHE A 114 -9.97 -11.97 8.20
N ARG A 115 -10.33 -12.43 6.99
CA ARG A 115 -9.67 -13.56 6.32
C ARG A 115 -8.19 -13.27 6.05
N ALA A 116 -7.85 -12.07 5.59
CA ALA A 116 -6.47 -11.64 5.35
C ALA A 116 -5.65 -11.67 6.64
N SER A 117 -6.18 -11.07 7.71
CA SER A 117 -5.57 -11.10 9.05
C SER A 117 -5.37 -12.52 9.56
N LEU A 118 -6.36 -13.40 9.45
CA LEU A 118 -6.26 -14.77 9.94
C LEU A 118 -5.29 -15.64 9.11
N GLU A 119 -5.31 -15.55 7.77
CA GLU A 119 -4.30 -16.23 6.93
C GLU A 119 -2.90 -15.71 7.27
N MET A 120 -2.71 -14.39 7.39
CA MET A 120 -1.42 -13.80 7.79
C MET A 120 -0.96 -14.24 9.18
N ALA A 121 -1.84 -14.23 10.18
CA ALA A 121 -1.53 -14.63 11.54
C ALA A 121 -1.09 -16.10 11.62
N PHE A 122 -1.88 -17.01 11.03
CA PHE A 122 -1.58 -18.44 10.99
C PHE A 122 -0.26 -18.73 10.27
N PHE A 123 -0.08 -18.19 9.04
CA PHE A 123 1.12 -18.51 8.27
C PHE A 123 2.38 -17.81 8.81
N SER A 124 2.27 -16.64 9.43
CA SER A 124 3.41 -15.99 10.10
C SER A 124 3.81 -16.75 11.38
N PHE A 125 2.83 -17.25 12.15
CA PHE A 125 3.07 -18.13 13.29
C PHE A 125 3.75 -19.45 12.88
N GLN A 126 3.27 -20.08 11.81
CA GLN A 126 3.87 -21.29 11.25
C GLN A 126 5.29 -21.02 10.71
N ALA A 127 5.49 -19.92 9.97
CA ALA A 127 6.79 -19.57 9.41
C ALA A 127 7.81 -19.12 10.47
N ALA A 128 7.38 -18.75 11.67
CA ALA A 128 8.25 -18.46 12.81
C ALA A 128 8.83 -19.73 13.48
N ASP A 129 8.29 -20.91 13.18
CA ASP A 129 8.75 -22.17 13.76
C ASP A 129 10.17 -22.52 13.28
N GLY A 130 11.03 -22.94 14.21
CA GLY A 130 12.45 -23.21 13.95
C GLY A 130 13.30 -22.00 13.53
N ARG A 131 12.79 -20.75 13.64
CA ARG A 131 13.59 -19.54 13.40
C ARG A 131 14.24 -19.02 14.69
N ILE A 132 15.51 -18.63 14.58
CA ILE A 132 16.26 -18.02 15.69
C ILE A 132 16.01 -16.50 15.68
N PHE A 133 15.35 -15.99 16.72
CA PHE A 133 15.11 -14.55 16.90
C PHE A 133 16.19 -13.88 17.76
N THR A 134 16.67 -14.56 18.80
CA THR A 134 17.64 -14.05 19.78
C THR A 134 19.03 -14.69 19.60
N GLY A 135 19.68 -14.38 18.48
CA GLY A 135 20.96 -14.99 18.08
C GLY A 135 22.15 -14.76 19.02
N THR A 136 22.06 -13.78 19.91
CA THR A 136 23.11 -13.36 20.87
C THR A 136 22.88 -13.80 22.32
N GLU A 137 21.67 -14.27 22.66
CA GLU A 137 21.28 -14.65 24.04
C GLU A 137 21.81 -16.05 24.45
N THR A 138 21.71 -16.42 25.72
CA THR A 138 22.03 -17.80 26.17
C THR A 138 21.00 -18.82 25.66
N VAL A 139 21.35 -20.10 25.64
CA VAL A 139 20.47 -21.18 25.11
C VAL A 139 19.17 -21.28 25.91
N GLU A 140 19.24 -21.16 27.23
CA GLU A 140 18.10 -21.20 28.15
C GLU A 140 17.14 -20.04 27.87
N ARG A 141 17.70 -18.83 27.67
CA ARG A 141 16.91 -17.62 27.38
C ARG A 141 16.33 -17.63 25.96
N ARG A 142 17.01 -18.24 24.99
CA ARG A 142 16.44 -18.50 23.65
C ARG A 142 15.18 -19.36 23.76
N HIS A 143 15.25 -20.52 24.41
CA HIS A 143 14.10 -21.41 24.57
C HIS A 143 12.95 -20.75 25.35
N ALA A 144 13.24 -19.98 26.40
CA ALA A 144 12.22 -19.25 27.15
C ALA A 144 11.50 -18.14 26.34
N LEU A 145 12.17 -17.57 25.34
CA LEU A 145 11.63 -16.50 24.48
C LEU A 145 11.06 -17.01 23.15
N GLU A 146 11.42 -18.22 22.71
CA GLU A 146 11.04 -18.80 21.42
C GLU A 146 9.52 -18.82 21.20
N GLY A 147 8.76 -19.35 22.17
CA GLY A 147 7.30 -19.35 22.13
C GLY A 147 6.69 -17.94 22.12
N ARG A 148 7.33 -16.97 22.80
CA ARG A 148 6.89 -15.57 22.81
C ARG A 148 7.15 -14.90 21.46
N TRP A 149 8.31 -15.11 20.84
CA TRP A 149 8.61 -14.59 19.50
C TRP A 149 7.73 -15.20 18.41
N ARG A 150 7.38 -16.49 18.50
CA ARG A 150 6.37 -17.10 17.62
C ARG A 150 5.02 -16.40 17.77
N TYR A 151 4.59 -16.11 19.00
CA TYR A 151 3.36 -15.35 19.26
C TYR A 151 3.43 -13.88 18.79
N VAL A 152 4.59 -13.22 18.87
CA VAL A 152 4.81 -11.90 18.25
C VAL A 152 4.62 -11.97 16.73
N CYS A 153 5.11 -13.02 16.06
CA CYS A 153 4.88 -13.22 14.62
C CYS A 153 3.40 -13.46 14.29
N PHE A 154 2.65 -14.17 15.14
CA PHE A 154 1.20 -14.33 15.02
C PHE A 154 0.49 -12.97 15.07
N LEU A 155 0.75 -12.17 16.12
CA LEU A 155 0.12 -10.87 16.31
C LEU A 155 0.50 -9.87 15.22
N ALA A 156 1.80 -9.73 14.91
CA ALA A 156 2.25 -8.82 13.87
C ALA A 156 1.68 -9.20 12.49
N GLY A 157 1.57 -10.50 12.18
CA GLY A 157 0.87 -10.98 10.98
C GLY A 157 -0.63 -10.61 11.00
N MET A 158 -1.31 -10.83 12.12
CA MET A 158 -2.74 -10.49 12.30
C MET A 158 -3.04 -9.01 12.03
N PHE A 159 -2.18 -8.11 12.51
CA PHE A 159 -2.35 -6.67 12.35
C PHE A 159 -1.86 -6.13 11.00
N TYR A 160 -0.90 -6.79 10.35
CA TYR A 160 -0.27 -6.31 9.12
C TYR A 160 -1.25 -5.86 8.01
N PRO A 161 -2.31 -6.62 7.64
CA PRO A 161 -3.21 -6.18 6.58
C PRO A 161 -4.25 -5.14 7.01
N LEU A 162 -4.33 -4.78 8.30
CA LEU A 162 -5.40 -3.89 8.79
C LEU A 162 -5.13 -2.41 8.50
N GLY A 163 -3.87 -1.99 8.48
CA GLY A 163 -3.48 -0.58 8.52
C GLY A 163 -4.08 0.28 7.42
N THR A 164 -3.51 0.18 6.22
CA THR A 164 -3.94 0.98 5.06
C THR A 164 -5.40 0.70 4.66
N SER A 165 -5.90 -0.52 4.87
CA SER A 165 -7.30 -0.87 4.63
C SER A 165 -8.27 -0.12 5.56
N LEU A 166 -7.96 0.01 6.85
CA LEU A 166 -8.81 0.75 7.80
C LEU A 166 -8.60 2.27 7.76
N ASP A 167 -7.51 2.76 7.17
CA ASP A 167 -7.29 4.20 6.92
C ASP A 167 -8.07 4.72 5.70
N THR A 168 -8.30 3.86 4.71
CA THR A 168 -8.86 4.26 3.41
C THR A 168 -10.36 3.98 3.26
N ILE A 169 -10.97 3.22 4.18
CA ILE A 169 -12.38 2.84 4.11
C ILE A 169 -13.27 3.80 4.91
N ILE A 170 -14.34 4.29 4.28
CA ILE A 170 -15.47 4.95 4.95
C ILE A 170 -16.64 3.98 4.96
N LEU A 171 -17.32 3.89 6.10
CA LEU A 171 -18.50 3.04 6.30
C LEU A 171 -19.70 3.87 6.73
N THR A 172 -20.79 3.71 6.00
CA THR A 172 -22.07 4.37 6.27
C THR A 172 -23.14 3.32 6.56
N SER A 173 -24.07 3.62 7.47
CA SER A 173 -25.29 2.82 7.68
C SER A 173 -26.34 3.14 6.61
N SER A 174 -27.38 2.31 6.50
CA SER A 174 -28.56 2.60 5.67
C SER A 174 -29.20 3.96 5.98
N ALA A 175 -29.10 4.43 7.23
CA ALA A 175 -29.60 5.71 7.72
C ALA A 175 -28.63 6.90 7.55
N GLY A 176 -27.48 6.72 6.88
CA GLY A 176 -26.53 7.79 6.59
C GLY A 176 -25.54 8.14 7.71
N GLY A 177 -25.60 7.43 8.84
CA GLY A 177 -24.63 7.56 9.93
C GLY A 177 -23.30 6.92 9.58
N VAL A 178 -22.19 7.60 9.88
CA VAL A 178 -20.82 7.16 9.51
C VAL A 178 -20.09 6.58 10.72
N TRP A 179 -19.48 5.39 10.58
CA TRP A 179 -18.67 4.79 11.64
C TRP A 179 -17.38 5.56 11.87
N ARG A 180 -17.05 5.85 13.13
CA ARG A 180 -15.81 6.51 13.53
C ARG A 180 -14.92 5.54 14.30
N ARG A 181 -13.98 4.91 13.60
CA ARG A 181 -13.05 3.87 14.10
C ARG A 181 -12.36 4.13 15.45
N HIS A 182 -12.15 5.40 15.82
CA HIS A 182 -11.52 5.77 17.11
C HIS A 182 -12.50 5.84 18.30
N PHE A 183 -13.81 5.70 18.07
CA PHE A 183 -14.86 5.87 19.08
C PHE A 183 -15.57 4.56 19.46
N GLY A 184 -15.17 3.43 18.88
CA GLY A 184 -15.72 2.12 19.18
C GLY A 184 -15.52 1.11 18.05
N SER A 185 -15.69 -0.17 18.37
CA SER A 185 -15.67 -1.25 17.38
C SER A 185 -16.80 -1.08 16.36
N LEU A 186 -16.61 -1.62 15.14
CA LEU A 186 -17.64 -1.58 14.11
C LEU A 186 -18.89 -2.35 14.54
N THR A 187 -18.72 -3.48 15.23
CA THR A 187 -19.82 -4.35 15.66
C THR A 187 -20.65 -3.69 16.77
N SER A 188 -20.02 -3.12 17.80
CA SER A 188 -20.74 -2.38 18.85
C SER A 188 -21.43 -1.12 18.29
N TRP A 189 -20.80 -0.39 17.37
CA TRP A 189 -21.44 0.75 16.70
C TRP A 189 -22.66 0.30 15.88
N ALA A 190 -22.54 -0.80 15.13
CA ALA A 190 -23.65 -1.35 14.36
C ALA A 190 -24.82 -1.79 15.26
N GLN A 191 -24.54 -2.44 16.39
CA GLN A 191 -25.57 -2.81 17.36
C GLN A 191 -26.27 -1.59 17.98
N GLN A 192 -25.50 -0.57 18.40
CA GLN A 192 -26.04 0.66 19.01
C GLN A 192 -26.93 1.48 18.07
N ASN A 193 -26.72 1.37 16.76
CA ASN A 193 -27.45 2.11 15.73
C ASN A 193 -28.39 1.20 14.90
N GLU A 194 -28.67 -0.03 15.38
CA GLU A 194 -29.52 -1.05 14.74
C GLU A 194 -29.18 -1.33 13.25
N VAL A 195 -27.89 -1.23 12.91
CA VAL A 195 -27.39 -1.33 11.54
C VAL A 195 -27.28 -2.79 11.12
N THR A 196 -28.09 -3.18 10.13
CA THR A 196 -28.06 -4.53 9.53
C THR A 196 -27.26 -4.62 8.23
N ARG A 197 -26.97 -3.46 7.60
CA ARG A 197 -26.22 -3.32 6.35
C ARG A 197 -25.24 -2.15 6.41
N LEU A 198 -24.01 -2.41 5.99
CA LEU A 198 -22.91 -1.46 5.92
C LEU A 198 -22.60 -1.12 4.46
N PHE A 199 -22.45 0.16 4.17
CA PHE A 199 -22.16 0.67 2.83
C PHE A 199 -20.72 1.20 2.83
N ALA A 200 -19.83 0.49 2.12
CA ALA A 200 -18.40 0.77 2.11
C ALA A 200 -18.00 1.62 0.90
N ALA A 201 -17.13 2.60 1.12
CA ALA A 201 -16.55 3.43 0.08
C ALA A 201 -15.08 3.75 0.38
N TRP A 202 -14.28 4.00 -0.65
CA TRP A 202 -12.83 4.25 -0.54
C TRP A 202 -12.47 5.60 -1.15
N PRO A 203 -12.27 6.67 -0.35
CA PRO A 203 -12.25 8.03 -0.90
C PRO A 203 -11.00 8.44 -1.69
N ASN A 204 -9.87 7.76 -1.46
CA ASN A 204 -8.54 8.31 -1.75
C ASN A 204 -7.66 7.37 -2.58
N VAL A 205 -8.25 6.53 -3.43
CA VAL A 205 -7.46 5.50 -4.13
C VAL A 205 -7.88 5.34 -5.59
N ASP A 206 -6.97 5.67 -6.51
CA ASP A 206 -7.02 5.16 -7.87
C ASP A 206 -7.11 3.62 -7.82
N GLU A 207 -8.00 3.00 -8.60
CA GLU A 207 -8.33 1.57 -8.47
C GLU A 207 -7.11 0.60 -8.49
N ASN A 208 -5.98 1.05 -9.05
CA ASN A 208 -4.73 0.28 -9.14
C ASN A 208 -3.80 0.42 -7.90
N LEU A 209 -4.17 1.20 -6.89
CA LEU A 209 -3.30 1.57 -5.75
C LEU A 209 -3.86 1.21 -4.36
N GLN A 210 -4.91 0.38 -4.26
CA GLN A 210 -5.41 -0.13 -2.97
C GLN A 210 -4.41 -1.10 -2.33
N GLN A 211 -3.41 -0.53 -1.67
CA GLN A 211 -2.39 -1.24 -0.92
C GLN A 211 -2.95 -1.72 0.41
N ILE A 212 -2.64 -2.98 0.75
CA ILE A 212 -2.89 -3.58 2.05
C ILE A 212 -1.54 -3.62 2.77
N GLY A 213 -1.47 -3.10 3.99
CA GLY A 213 -0.22 -2.99 4.74
C GLY A 213 -0.38 -2.29 6.09
N PRO A 214 0.73 -2.19 6.86
CA PRO A 214 0.72 -1.66 8.22
C PRO A 214 0.55 -0.13 8.24
N SER A 215 0.05 0.40 9.35
CA SER A 215 -0.15 1.85 9.53
C SER A 215 -0.11 2.26 10.99
N SER A 216 0.35 3.49 11.25
CA SER A 216 0.47 4.11 12.58
C SER A 216 -0.83 4.01 13.41
N HIS A 217 -1.99 4.12 12.76
CA HIS A 217 -3.30 4.08 13.43
C HIS A 217 -3.60 2.75 14.14
N ILE A 218 -2.99 1.63 13.71
CA ILE A 218 -3.17 0.31 14.31
C ILE A 218 -2.65 0.25 15.75
N ALA A 219 -1.71 1.12 16.14
CA ALA A 219 -1.18 1.17 17.51
C ALA A 219 -2.28 1.35 18.58
N SER A 220 -3.39 2.02 18.26
CA SER A 220 -4.54 2.20 19.15
C SER A 220 -5.36 0.91 19.35
N LEU A 221 -5.36 0.00 18.37
CA LEU A 221 -6.12 -1.25 18.39
C LEU A 221 -5.35 -2.42 19.03
N ILE A 222 -4.02 -2.34 19.12
CA ILE A 222 -3.19 -3.45 19.65
C ILE A 222 -3.60 -3.80 21.08
N ALA A 223 -3.74 -2.80 21.97
CA ALA A 223 -4.09 -3.05 23.36
C ALA A 223 -5.51 -3.60 23.56
N THR A 224 -6.48 -3.13 22.77
CA THR A 224 -7.88 -3.57 22.86
C THR A 224 -8.09 -4.96 22.26
N VAL A 225 -7.41 -5.27 21.15
CA VAL A 225 -7.51 -6.57 20.48
C VAL A 225 -6.70 -7.65 21.23
N VAL A 226 -5.44 -7.37 21.56
CA VAL A 226 -4.55 -8.36 22.23
C VAL A 226 -4.95 -8.58 23.68
N GLY A 227 -5.35 -7.52 24.39
CA GLY A 227 -5.74 -7.57 25.80
C GLY A 227 -4.57 -7.61 26.78
N ALA A 228 -4.81 -7.08 27.99
CA ALA A 228 -3.77 -6.82 28.98
C ALA A 228 -2.95 -8.06 29.40
N LYS A 229 -3.61 -9.21 29.62
CA LYS A 229 -2.92 -10.47 30.00
C LYS A 229 -1.89 -10.93 28.97
N ASN A 230 -2.25 -10.84 27.68
CA ASN A 230 -1.40 -11.26 26.57
C ASN A 230 -0.20 -10.32 26.39
N LEU A 231 -0.41 -9.00 26.58
CA LEU A 231 0.67 -8.02 26.56
C LEU A 231 1.60 -8.15 27.78
N GLN A 232 1.04 -8.32 28.98
CA GLN A 232 1.83 -8.59 30.18
C GLN A 232 2.69 -9.85 30.01
N TRP A 233 2.13 -10.93 29.48
CA TRP A 233 2.87 -12.15 29.19
C TRP A 233 3.96 -11.98 28.10
N LEU A 234 3.91 -10.95 27.26
CA LEU A 234 5.05 -10.62 26.40
C LEU A 234 6.10 -9.81 27.20
N GLU A 235 5.67 -8.77 27.90
CA GLU A 235 6.51 -7.87 28.69
C GLU A 235 7.33 -8.60 29.77
N ASP A 236 6.71 -9.54 30.49
CA ASP A 236 7.32 -10.40 31.52
C ASP A 236 8.51 -11.24 31.01
N GLY A 237 8.71 -11.33 29.69
CA GLY A 237 9.81 -12.06 29.06
C GLY A 237 10.88 -11.13 28.50
N SER A 238 10.44 -10.08 27.79
CA SER A 238 11.27 -8.97 27.34
C SER A 238 10.38 -7.84 26.81
N SER A 239 10.68 -6.60 27.19
CA SER A 239 10.04 -5.40 26.65
C SER A 239 10.21 -5.25 25.13
N GLU A 240 11.25 -5.87 24.55
CA GLU A 240 11.43 -5.93 23.09
C GLU A 240 10.29 -6.68 22.38
N LEU A 241 9.61 -7.62 23.03
CA LEU A 241 8.52 -8.39 22.43
C LEU A 241 7.29 -7.50 22.18
N VAL A 242 6.86 -6.74 23.19
CA VAL A 242 5.74 -5.79 23.05
C VAL A 242 6.11 -4.69 22.06
N LYS A 243 7.31 -4.12 22.20
CA LYS A 243 7.86 -3.12 21.26
C LYS A 243 7.82 -3.61 19.80
N ALA A 244 8.25 -4.85 19.53
CA ALA A 244 8.23 -5.42 18.18
C ALA A 244 6.81 -5.57 17.61
N VAL A 245 5.82 -5.97 18.43
CA VAL A 245 4.40 -6.01 18.00
C VAL A 245 3.95 -4.62 17.57
N TYR A 246 4.22 -3.59 18.37
CA TYR A 246 3.87 -2.21 18.04
C TYR A 246 4.58 -1.73 16.78
N GLU A 247 5.91 -1.81 16.70
CA GLU A 247 6.71 -1.31 15.58
C GLU A 247 6.33 -1.97 14.24
N ILE A 248 6.21 -3.30 14.19
CA ILE A 248 5.93 -4.02 12.94
C ILE A 248 4.50 -3.77 12.47
N SER A 249 3.52 -3.82 13.38
CA SER A 249 2.10 -3.62 13.05
C SER A 249 1.79 -2.19 12.59
N SER A 250 2.57 -1.21 13.07
CA SER A 250 2.42 0.20 12.73
C SER A 250 3.31 0.68 11.56
N GLY A 251 4.18 -0.20 11.04
CA GLY A 251 5.05 0.10 9.89
C GLY A 251 6.34 0.85 10.23
N HIS A 252 6.63 1.07 11.52
CA HIS A 252 7.85 1.74 11.96
C HIS A 252 9.11 0.88 11.72
N THR A 253 10.27 1.51 11.87
CA THR A 253 11.57 0.82 11.96
C THR A 253 11.62 -0.03 13.23
N THR A 254 12.19 -1.23 13.17
CA THR A 254 12.29 -2.15 14.32
C THR A 254 13.67 -2.77 14.45
N THR A 255 14.06 -3.10 15.68
CA THR A 255 15.23 -3.95 15.97
C THR A 255 14.96 -5.43 15.65
N ALA A 256 13.70 -5.87 15.71
CA ALA A 256 13.26 -7.25 15.50
C ALA A 256 13.20 -7.67 14.02
N ARG A 257 14.31 -7.48 13.28
CA ARG A 257 14.39 -7.72 11.82
C ARG A 257 13.87 -9.09 11.41
N ASN A 258 14.31 -10.16 12.07
CA ASN A 258 13.88 -11.53 11.75
C ASN A 258 12.35 -11.71 11.82
N CYS A 259 11.67 -11.05 12.76
CA CYS A 259 10.21 -11.06 12.86
C CYS A 259 9.56 -10.25 11.73
N LYS A 260 10.09 -9.05 11.42
CA LYS A 260 9.62 -8.25 10.29
C LYS A 260 9.76 -9.01 8.96
N ASP A 261 10.89 -9.69 8.76
CA ASP A 261 11.17 -10.46 7.55
C ASP A 261 10.23 -11.67 7.41
N VAL A 262 9.86 -12.33 8.52
CA VAL A 262 8.81 -13.38 8.52
C VAL A 262 7.49 -12.80 7.99
N VAL A 263 7.02 -11.70 8.58
CA VAL A 263 5.71 -11.11 8.25
C VAL A 263 5.69 -10.58 6.81
N VAL A 264 6.67 -9.79 6.39
CA VAL A 264 6.72 -9.22 5.03
C VAL A 264 6.84 -10.32 3.97
N SER A 265 7.74 -11.30 4.15
CA SER A 265 7.87 -12.40 3.18
C SER A 265 6.64 -13.32 3.14
N MET A 266 5.87 -13.42 4.23
CA MET A 266 4.61 -14.15 4.23
C MET A 266 3.51 -13.37 3.52
N TRP A 267 3.41 -12.05 3.72
CA TRP A 267 2.47 -11.19 3.01
C TRP A 267 2.62 -11.31 1.49
N GLU A 268 3.84 -11.21 0.97
CA GLU A 268 4.11 -11.39 -0.46
C GLU A 268 3.64 -12.75 -1.01
N ARG A 269 3.70 -13.81 -0.19
CA ARG A 269 3.26 -15.17 -0.58
C ARG A 269 1.74 -15.28 -0.56
N ILE A 270 1.08 -14.70 0.44
CA ILE A 270 -0.39 -14.69 0.54
C ILE A 270 -0.99 -13.82 -0.55
N ALA A 271 -0.48 -12.61 -0.77
CA ALA A 271 -0.93 -11.71 -1.83
C ALA A 271 -0.82 -12.37 -3.22
N ARG A 272 0.30 -13.04 -3.53
CA ARG A 272 0.45 -13.81 -4.79
C ARG A 272 -0.50 -15.00 -4.89
N ARG A 273 -0.78 -15.69 -3.78
CA ARG A 273 -1.76 -16.80 -3.74
C ARG A 273 -3.17 -16.29 -3.99
N GLU A 274 -3.53 -15.16 -3.40
CA GLU A 274 -4.84 -14.53 -3.54
C GLU A 274 -5.06 -13.96 -4.94
N GLU A 275 -4.04 -13.31 -5.51
CA GLU A 275 -3.99 -12.93 -6.93
C GLU A 275 -4.27 -14.13 -7.86
N ALA A 276 -3.65 -15.29 -7.58
CA ALA A 276 -3.86 -16.52 -8.35
C ALA A 276 -5.21 -17.22 -8.08
N ARG A 277 -5.86 -16.96 -6.93
CA ARG A 277 -7.22 -17.47 -6.62
C ARG A 277 -8.31 -16.69 -7.35
N ARG A 278 -8.05 -15.43 -7.75
CA ARG A 278 -9.06 -14.59 -8.42
C ARG A 278 -9.40 -15.08 -9.84
N PRO A 279 -10.68 -15.32 -10.17
CA PRO A 279 -11.10 -15.65 -11.53
C PRO A 279 -10.84 -14.47 -12.48
N GLN A 280 -9.92 -14.63 -13.44
CA GLN A 280 -9.57 -13.59 -14.42
C GLN A 280 -10.69 -13.29 -15.45
N ALA A 281 -11.78 -14.07 -15.46
CA ALA A 281 -12.79 -14.10 -16.51
C ALA A 281 -14.19 -13.61 -16.09
N PHE A 282 -14.43 -13.36 -14.80
CA PHE A 282 -15.67 -12.73 -14.35
C PHE A 282 -15.43 -11.22 -14.21
N GLY A 283 -16.39 -10.41 -14.66
CA GLY A 283 -16.32 -8.95 -14.53
C GLY A 283 -16.09 -8.57 -13.06
N ARG A 284 -15.21 -7.60 -12.81
CA ARG A 284 -14.84 -7.18 -11.46
C ARG A 284 -16.09 -6.80 -10.67
N GLN A 285 -16.51 -7.70 -9.77
CA GLN A 285 -17.54 -7.36 -8.80
C GLN A 285 -16.88 -6.48 -7.74
N VAL A 286 -16.97 -5.17 -7.95
CA VAL A 286 -16.56 -4.19 -6.97
C VAL A 286 -17.55 -4.26 -5.81
N VAL A 287 -17.02 -4.47 -4.61
CA VAL A 287 -17.78 -4.54 -3.36
C VAL A 287 -17.78 -3.16 -2.73
N GLY A 288 -18.96 -2.73 -2.28
CA GLY A 288 -19.21 -1.40 -1.74
C GLY A 288 -19.98 -0.50 -2.72
N THR A 289 -20.41 0.64 -2.19
CA THR A 289 -21.42 1.46 -2.87
C THR A 289 -20.76 2.34 -3.91
N HIS A 290 -21.07 2.09 -5.17
CA HIS A 290 -20.79 3.01 -6.27
C HIS A 290 -21.65 4.27 -6.14
N LEU A 291 -21.36 5.12 -5.14
CA LEU A 291 -22.07 6.38 -4.94
C LEU A 291 -21.81 7.37 -6.09
N GLY A 292 -20.72 7.23 -6.85
CA GLY A 292 -20.39 8.10 -8.00
C GLY A 292 -21.55 8.31 -8.98
N PRO A 293 -22.11 7.25 -9.60
CA PRO A 293 -23.30 7.35 -10.44
C PRO A 293 -24.52 8.01 -9.76
N TYR A 294 -24.78 7.72 -8.48
CA TYR A 294 -25.91 8.32 -7.75
C TYR A 294 -25.65 9.79 -7.39
N LEU A 295 -24.40 10.17 -7.11
CA LEU A 295 -23.95 11.54 -6.90
C LEU A 295 -24.09 12.35 -8.19
N VAL A 296 -23.64 11.81 -9.33
CA VAL A 296 -23.86 12.42 -10.65
C VAL A 296 -25.36 12.58 -10.95
N GLY A 297 -26.17 11.55 -10.68
CA GLY A 297 -27.63 11.60 -10.81
C GLY A 297 -28.30 12.62 -9.89
N ALA A 298 -27.79 12.79 -8.67
CA ALA A 298 -28.25 13.81 -7.73
C ALA A 298 -27.92 15.23 -8.20
N ILE A 299 -26.68 15.48 -8.67
CA ILE A 299 -26.29 16.78 -9.20
C ILE A 299 -27.13 17.12 -10.45
N ARG A 300 -27.34 16.17 -11.38
CA ARG A 300 -28.26 16.29 -12.53
C ARG A 300 -29.67 16.70 -12.08
N SER A 301 -30.21 16.01 -11.08
CA SER A 301 -31.56 16.26 -10.55
C SER A 301 -31.69 17.62 -9.88
N LEU A 302 -30.64 18.05 -9.16
CA LEU A 302 -30.61 19.36 -8.52
C LEU A 302 -30.51 20.49 -9.56
N LEU A 303 -29.68 20.37 -10.61
CA LEU A 303 -29.62 21.33 -11.72
C LEU A 303 -30.95 21.48 -12.49
N GLY A 304 -31.79 20.44 -12.51
CA GLY A 304 -33.18 20.54 -13.02
C GLY A 304 -34.14 21.30 -12.09
N THR A 305 -33.72 21.69 -10.89
CA THR A 305 -34.53 22.40 -9.89
C THR A 305 -34.25 23.91 -9.95
N PRO A 306 -35.26 24.80 -9.87
CA PRO A 306 -35.07 26.25 -10.00
C PRO A 306 -34.17 26.91 -8.92
N ALA A 307 -33.75 26.17 -7.90
CA ALA A 307 -32.79 26.59 -6.89
C ALA A 307 -31.33 26.55 -7.39
N TRP A 308 -30.99 25.64 -8.30
CA TRP A 308 -29.64 25.47 -8.83
C TRP A 308 -29.53 26.08 -10.23
N LYS A 309 -29.48 27.41 -10.28
CA LYS A 309 -29.24 28.14 -11.53
C LYS A 309 -27.75 28.13 -11.86
N LEU A 310 -27.43 27.96 -13.15
CA LEU A 310 -26.08 28.18 -13.66
C LEU A 310 -25.66 29.63 -13.39
N ASN A 311 -24.45 29.78 -12.87
CA ASN A 311 -23.87 31.02 -12.37
C ASN A 311 -24.57 31.66 -11.16
N GLY A 312 -25.45 30.94 -10.47
CA GLY A 312 -25.97 31.37 -9.17
C GLY A 312 -25.10 30.95 -7.98
N ASP A 313 -25.70 31.02 -6.78
CA ASP A 313 -25.05 30.82 -5.48
C ASP A 313 -24.60 29.37 -5.20
N ARG A 314 -25.03 28.41 -6.04
CA ARG A 314 -24.71 26.98 -5.88
C ARG A 314 -23.75 26.44 -6.93
N VAL A 315 -23.86 26.92 -8.18
CA VAL A 315 -23.09 26.38 -9.30
C VAL A 315 -22.62 27.50 -10.21
N LYS A 316 -21.31 27.54 -10.48
CA LYS A 316 -20.68 28.44 -11.45
C LYS A 316 -20.27 27.64 -12.68
N ALA A 317 -20.30 28.24 -13.85
CA ALA A 317 -19.86 27.66 -15.11
C ALA A 317 -19.05 28.70 -15.90
N ASP A 318 -17.94 28.28 -16.49
CA ASP A 318 -17.18 29.06 -17.46
C ASP A 318 -16.73 28.16 -18.62
N SER A 319 -16.07 28.75 -19.63
CA SER A 319 -15.49 28.01 -20.76
C SER A 319 -14.47 26.94 -20.35
N SER A 320 -13.98 26.98 -19.11
CA SER A 320 -13.02 26.02 -18.54
C SER A 320 -13.68 24.92 -17.70
N GLY A 321 -14.99 24.99 -17.40
CA GLY A 321 -15.74 23.90 -16.77
C GLY A 321 -16.88 24.32 -15.84
N LEU A 322 -17.31 23.37 -15.00
CA LEU A 322 -18.41 23.51 -14.04
C LEU A 322 -17.88 23.40 -12.60
N TYR A 323 -18.36 24.25 -11.70
CA TYR A 323 -17.87 24.37 -10.32
C TYR A 323 -19.03 24.32 -9.32
N LEU A 324 -18.94 23.45 -8.32
CA LEU A 324 -19.92 23.30 -7.24
C LEU A 324 -19.45 24.09 -6.02
N LEU A 325 -20.21 25.11 -5.60
CA LEU A 325 -19.80 26.03 -4.53
C LEU A 325 -19.89 25.40 -3.13
N TRP A 326 -18.80 25.53 -2.36
CA TRP A 326 -18.68 24.99 -1.00
C TRP A 326 -19.13 26.01 0.06
N PRO A 327 -19.82 25.60 1.14
CA PRO A 327 -20.36 24.26 1.42
C PRO A 327 -21.74 24.01 0.77
N GLN A 328 -22.41 25.08 0.34
CA GLN A 328 -23.86 25.11 0.08
C GLN A 328 -24.35 24.07 -0.94
N ALA A 329 -23.62 23.87 -2.04
CA ALA A 329 -24.01 22.88 -3.05
C ALA A 329 -23.86 21.43 -2.54
N ILE A 330 -22.96 21.19 -1.57
CA ILE A 330 -22.69 19.86 -1.04
C ILE A 330 -23.63 19.54 0.14
N GLU A 331 -24.07 20.55 0.89
CA GLU A 331 -25.17 20.44 1.86
C GLU A 331 -26.50 20.13 1.17
N ASP A 332 -26.81 20.81 0.07
CA ASP A 332 -27.98 20.50 -0.77
C ASP A 332 -27.94 19.05 -1.31
N LEU A 333 -26.77 18.53 -1.69
CA LEU A 333 -26.58 17.12 -2.08
C LEU A 333 -26.79 16.14 -0.91
N ALA A 334 -26.35 16.48 0.31
CA ALA A 334 -26.63 15.68 1.50
C ALA A 334 -28.14 15.59 1.75
N ALA A 335 -28.83 16.74 1.73
CA ALA A 335 -30.28 16.81 1.88
C ALA A 335 -31.04 16.06 0.77
N PHE A 336 -30.56 16.12 -0.48
CA PHE A 336 -31.18 15.42 -1.61
C PHE A 336 -31.17 13.90 -1.44
N GLY A 337 -30.03 13.30 -1.08
CA GLY A 337 -29.95 11.84 -0.92
C GLY A 337 -30.79 11.30 0.22
N VAL A 338 -30.85 12.03 1.35
CA VAL A 338 -31.77 11.73 2.46
C VAL A 338 -33.22 11.81 2.00
N LYS A 339 -33.60 12.82 1.19
CA LYS A 339 -34.97 12.97 0.67
C LYS A 339 -35.37 11.88 -0.33
N GLN A 340 -34.43 11.37 -1.13
CA GLN A 340 -34.68 10.26 -2.07
C GLN A 340 -34.65 8.87 -1.40
N GLY A 341 -34.18 8.77 -0.15
CA GLY A 341 -34.08 7.50 0.56
C GLY A 341 -32.99 6.56 0.03
N TYR A 342 -31.91 7.11 -0.55
CA TYR A 342 -30.77 6.30 -0.97
C TYR A 342 -30.08 5.68 0.25
N GLN A 343 -30.02 4.34 0.30
CA GLN A 343 -29.37 3.62 1.39
C GLN A 343 -27.85 3.86 1.34
N GLY A 344 -27.23 4.08 2.50
CA GLY A 344 -25.79 4.32 2.59
C GLY A 344 -25.35 5.75 2.23
N TRP A 345 -26.28 6.66 1.92
CA TRP A 345 -25.95 8.04 1.58
C TRP A 345 -25.43 8.83 2.80
N PRO A 346 -24.21 9.40 2.76
CA PRO A 346 -23.68 10.13 3.92
C PRO A 346 -24.46 11.41 4.22
N ALA A 347 -24.70 11.68 5.50
CA ALA A 347 -25.35 12.92 5.93
C ALA A 347 -24.41 14.15 5.98
N THR A 348 -23.09 13.95 5.94
CA THR A 348 -22.09 15.02 6.14
C THR A 348 -21.53 15.53 4.81
N ALA A 349 -21.61 16.84 4.58
CA ALA A 349 -21.09 17.47 3.35
C ALA A 349 -19.60 17.17 3.08
N GLY A 350 -18.74 17.14 4.11
CA GLY A 350 -17.33 16.77 3.96
C GLY A 350 -17.13 15.37 3.39
N THR A 351 -17.89 14.38 3.87
CA THR A 351 -17.85 13.01 3.35
C THR A 351 -18.33 12.94 1.90
N ILE A 352 -19.34 13.73 1.52
CA ILE A 352 -19.80 13.79 0.12
C ILE A 352 -18.72 14.40 -0.79
N ALA A 353 -18.03 15.46 -0.37
CA ALA A 353 -16.92 16.05 -1.12
C ALA A 353 -15.77 15.05 -1.33
N GLU A 354 -15.38 14.33 -0.27
CA GLU A 354 -14.39 13.26 -0.38
C GLU A 354 -14.82 12.16 -1.36
N LEU A 355 -16.08 11.75 -1.36
CA LEU A 355 -16.61 10.73 -2.28
C LEU A 355 -16.75 11.22 -3.74
N LEU A 356 -17.07 12.49 -3.95
CA LEU A 356 -17.05 13.11 -5.29
C LEU A 356 -15.64 13.10 -5.88
N ARG A 357 -14.63 13.37 -5.05
CA ARG A 357 -13.21 13.28 -5.44
C ARG A 357 -12.80 11.83 -5.73
N ALA A 358 -13.20 10.91 -4.84
CA ALA A 358 -12.94 9.47 -4.95
C ALA A 358 -13.44 8.85 -6.25
N SER A 359 -14.70 9.15 -6.58
CA SER A 359 -15.37 8.67 -7.79
C SER A 359 -14.90 9.40 -9.06
N GLN A 360 -13.88 10.25 -8.94
CA GLN A 360 -13.31 11.09 -10.00
C GLN A 360 -14.36 11.96 -10.72
N VAL A 361 -15.47 12.29 -10.05
CA VAL A 361 -16.51 13.21 -10.56
C VAL A 361 -15.98 14.64 -10.54
N VAL A 362 -15.19 15.00 -9.52
CA VAL A 362 -14.48 16.28 -9.42
C VAL A 362 -12.97 16.10 -9.58
N ILE A 363 -12.28 17.18 -9.93
CA ILE A 363 -10.82 17.20 -10.11
C ILE A 363 -10.13 17.12 -8.75
N ASN A 364 -9.07 16.31 -8.67
CA ASN A 364 -8.22 16.20 -7.50
C ASN A 364 -7.00 17.14 -7.69
N SER A 365 -7.12 18.38 -7.23
CA SER A 365 -6.07 19.42 -7.34
C SER A 365 -5.68 20.01 -5.99
N GLY A 366 -4.48 19.66 -5.50
CA GLY A 366 -3.90 20.22 -4.27
C GLY A 366 -4.28 19.48 -2.98
N GLU A 367 -3.73 19.94 -1.85
CA GLU A 367 -3.91 19.31 -0.53
C GLU A 367 -5.30 19.56 0.08
N ASP A 368 -5.93 20.70 -0.25
CA ASP A 368 -7.19 21.16 0.37
C ASP A 368 -8.44 20.60 -0.36
N LEU A 369 -8.63 19.29 -0.26
CA LEU A 369 -9.78 18.51 -0.80
C LEU A 369 -10.02 18.60 -2.32
N GLY A 370 -9.14 19.22 -3.11
CA GLY A 370 -9.39 19.49 -4.52
C GLY A 370 -10.21 20.76 -4.78
N MET A 371 -10.35 21.64 -3.78
CA MET A 371 -11.07 22.90 -3.91
C MET A 371 -10.29 23.92 -4.76
N VAL A 372 -11.01 24.63 -5.63
CA VAL A 372 -10.53 25.71 -6.48
C VAL A 372 -11.18 27.01 -6.02
N GLU A 373 -10.43 28.11 -6.04
CA GLU A 373 -10.94 29.44 -5.73
C GLU A 373 -11.67 30.04 -6.95
N VAL A 374 -12.94 30.38 -6.74
CA VAL A 374 -13.88 30.83 -7.77
C VAL A 374 -14.47 32.18 -7.35
N VAL A 375 -14.51 33.13 -8.28
CA VAL A 375 -14.98 34.49 -8.03
C VAL A 375 -16.51 34.55 -8.18
N GLY A 376 -17.18 34.98 -7.11
CA GLY A 376 -18.61 35.27 -7.04
C GLY A 376 -19.00 36.46 -7.94
N ASP A 377 -20.29 36.77 -8.04
CA ASP A 377 -20.73 37.86 -8.93
C ASP A 377 -20.55 39.25 -8.31
N GLU A 378 -20.34 39.31 -6.99
CA GLU A 378 -19.97 40.52 -6.24
C GLU A 378 -18.44 40.67 -6.06
N GLY A 379 -17.63 39.77 -6.65
CA GLY A 379 -16.17 39.77 -6.55
C GLY A 379 -15.59 39.02 -5.35
N GLU A 380 -16.43 38.40 -4.50
CA GLU A 380 -15.98 37.56 -3.39
C GLU A 380 -15.27 36.28 -3.86
N ILE A 381 -14.23 35.84 -3.15
CA ILE A 381 -13.51 34.59 -3.44
C ILE A 381 -14.17 33.45 -2.65
N VAL A 382 -14.73 32.47 -3.37
CA VAL A 382 -15.45 31.32 -2.78
C VAL A 382 -14.77 30.02 -3.20
N LYS A 383 -14.67 29.05 -2.29
CA LYS A 383 -14.15 27.71 -2.61
C LYS A 383 -15.19 26.89 -3.36
N ALA A 384 -14.76 26.14 -4.37
CA ALA A 384 -15.63 25.26 -5.15
C ALA A 384 -14.94 23.96 -5.58
N LEU A 385 -15.70 22.90 -5.81
CA LEU A 385 -15.21 21.67 -6.42
C LEU A 385 -15.41 21.71 -7.93
N LYS A 386 -14.33 21.64 -8.72
CA LYS A 386 -14.39 21.63 -10.19
C LYS A 386 -14.77 20.24 -10.70
N VAL A 387 -15.86 20.12 -11.45
CA VAL A 387 -16.31 18.86 -12.07
C VAL A 387 -15.35 18.45 -13.19
N LYS A 388 -14.86 17.21 -13.15
CA LYS A 388 -13.83 16.68 -14.08
C LYS A 388 -14.34 16.58 -15.52
N ASN A 389 -15.61 16.24 -15.70
CA ASN A 389 -16.28 16.23 -17.00
C ASN A 389 -17.67 16.86 -16.87
N PRO A 390 -17.87 18.14 -17.27
CA PRO A 390 -19.16 18.80 -17.21
C PRO A 390 -20.30 18.03 -17.91
N LEU A 391 -20.02 17.36 -19.03
CA LEU A 391 -21.00 16.54 -19.77
C LEU A 391 -21.51 15.33 -18.98
N SER A 392 -20.78 14.89 -17.94
CA SER A 392 -21.31 13.85 -17.06
C SER A 392 -22.51 14.34 -16.23
N VAL A 393 -22.69 15.66 -16.08
CA VAL A 393 -23.68 16.27 -15.20
C VAL A 393 -24.67 17.18 -15.95
N LEU A 394 -24.23 17.86 -17.01
CA LEU A 394 -25.04 18.71 -17.89
C LEU A 394 -24.93 18.19 -19.32
N GLU A 395 -25.98 17.55 -19.82
CA GLU A 395 -25.95 16.90 -21.14
C GLU A 395 -25.83 17.92 -22.29
N ASP A 396 -26.35 19.14 -22.09
CA ASP A 396 -26.27 20.27 -23.03
C ASP A 396 -25.08 21.23 -22.78
N PHE A 397 -24.01 20.80 -22.08
CA PHE A 397 -22.86 21.67 -21.80
C PHE A 397 -21.99 21.89 -23.05
N ASP A 398 -22.10 23.06 -23.66
CA ASP A 398 -21.24 23.53 -24.75
C ASP A 398 -20.29 24.65 -24.28
N PRO A 399 -18.96 24.46 -24.30
CA PRO A 399 -17.99 25.50 -23.95
C PRO A 399 -18.09 26.80 -24.78
N GLU A 400 -18.53 26.74 -26.04
CA GLU A 400 -18.63 27.93 -26.89
C GLU A 400 -19.74 28.88 -26.41
N THR A 401 -20.86 28.32 -25.92
CA THR A 401 -21.94 29.06 -25.26
C THR A 401 -21.48 29.80 -23.99
N PHE A 402 -20.40 29.36 -23.34
CA PHE A 402 -19.79 30.03 -22.17
C PHE A 402 -18.59 30.91 -22.53
N ALA A 403 -18.17 30.99 -23.80
CA ALA A 403 -16.97 31.74 -24.22
C ALA A 403 -17.09 33.27 -24.06
N SER A 404 -18.31 33.81 -23.98
CA SER A 404 -18.57 35.23 -23.74
C SER A 404 -18.69 35.60 -22.25
N GLN A 405 -18.51 34.64 -21.34
CA GLN A 405 -18.59 34.88 -19.89
C GLN A 405 -17.20 35.15 -19.33
N SER A 406 -17.12 35.96 -18.27
CA SER A 406 -15.85 36.15 -17.57
C SER A 406 -15.37 34.81 -16.98
N PRO A 407 -14.07 34.48 -17.09
CA PRO A 407 -13.52 33.31 -16.41
C PRO A 407 -13.82 33.40 -14.93
N LYS A 408 -14.12 32.26 -14.29
CA LYS A 408 -14.58 32.25 -12.89
C LYS A 408 -13.53 31.77 -11.91
N THR A 409 -12.48 31.04 -12.33
CA THR A 409 -11.34 30.73 -11.44
C THR A 409 -10.46 31.95 -11.20
N LEU A 410 -9.98 32.13 -9.97
CA LEU A 410 -9.15 33.28 -9.58
C LEU A 410 -7.93 33.47 -10.51
N GLU A 411 -7.23 32.39 -10.82
CA GLU A 411 -6.07 32.39 -11.72
C GLU A 411 -6.41 32.93 -13.12
N ALA A 412 -7.57 32.54 -13.67
CA ALA A 412 -8.00 32.96 -15.00
C ALA A 412 -8.62 34.37 -15.01
N VAL A 413 -9.19 34.83 -13.90
CA VAL A 413 -9.57 36.24 -13.70
C VAL A 413 -8.32 37.13 -13.71
N ILE A 414 -7.28 36.77 -12.94
CA ILE A 414 -6.00 37.50 -12.91
C ILE A 414 -5.33 37.49 -14.30
N ALA A 415 -5.35 36.37 -15.01
CA ALA A 415 -4.79 36.27 -16.36
C ALA A 415 -5.59 37.04 -17.43
N ALA A 416 -6.88 37.31 -17.20
CA ALA A 416 -7.75 38.06 -18.10
C ALA A 416 -7.82 39.57 -17.78
N ASP A 417 -7.26 40.02 -16.66
CA ASP A 417 -7.25 41.43 -16.28
C ASP A 417 -6.34 42.26 -17.21
N PRO A 418 -6.89 43.26 -17.94
CA PRO A 418 -6.07 44.14 -18.78
C PRO A 418 -5.04 44.96 -17.99
N LEU A 419 -5.21 45.19 -16.69
CA LEU A 419 -4.19 45.84 -15.85
C LEU A 419 -2.99 44.92 -15.61
N ALA A 420 -3.22 43.66 -15.19
CA ALA A 420 -2.13 42.70 -14.97
C ALA A 420 -1.32 42.45 -16.26
N ALA A 421 -1.99 42.37 -17.41
CA ALA A 421 -1.34 42.26 -18.72
C ALA A 421 -0.57 43.54 -19.12
N ALA A 422 -0.99 44.72 -18.65
CA ALA A 422 -0.29 45.99 -18.85
C ALA A 422 0.95 46.11 -17.94
N GLU A 423 0.85 45.70 -16.68
CA GLU A 423 1.96 45.67 -15.72
C GLU A 423 3.05 44.68 -16.16
N ALA A 424 2.69 43.46 -16.56
CA ALA A 424 3.65 42.49 -17.10
C ALA A 424 4.35 42.99 -18.38
N LYS A 425 3.64 43.75 -19.24
CA LYS A 425 4.25 44.44 -20.39
C LYS A 425 5.15 45.60 -19.97
N ALA A 426 4.79 46.35 -18.93
CA ALA A 426 5.62 47.43 -18.40
C ALA A 426 6.93 46.90 -17.81
N GLU A 427 6.87 45.82 -17.03
CA GLU A 427 8.07 45.13 -16.50
C GLU A 427 8.93 44.54 -17.62
N ALA A 428 8.34 43.86 -18.61
CA ALA A 428 9.08 43.36 -19.77
C ALA A 428 9.77 44.50 -20.56
N THR A 429 9.13 45.66 -20.66
CA THR A 429 9.70 46.84 -21.32
C THR A 429 10.83 47.46 -20.49
N GLN A 430 10.70 47.53 -19.16
CA GLN A 430 11.79 47.95 -18.28
C GLN A 430 12.97 46.96 -18.28
N ALA A 431 12.71 45.66 -18.33
CA ALA A 431 13.73 44.61 -18.43
C ALA A 431 14.48 44.67 -19.78
N ALA A 432 13.77 44.91 -20.88
CA ALA A 432 14.37 45.15 -22.20
C ALA A 432 15.21 46.44 -22.22
N GLY A 433 14.74 47.52 -21.59
CA GLY A 433 15.50 48.76 -21.39
C GLY A 433 16.78 48.54 -20.59
N ARG A 434 16.71 47.80 -19.48
CA ARG A 434 17.89 47.43 -18.65
C ARG A 434 18.89 46.54 -19.38
N LYS A 435 18.46 45.67 -20.30
CA LYS A 435 19.38 44.90 -21.16
C LYS A 435 20.05 45.79 -22.22
N ARG A 436 19.29 46.63 -22.90
CA ARG A 436 19.82 47.52 -23.96
C ARG A 436 20.77 48.61 -23.43
N ALA A 437 20.62 49.01 -22.18
CA ALA A 437 21.53 49.94 -21.50
C ALA A 437 22.87 49.32 -21.06
N LYS A 438 23.06 48.00 -21.22
CA LYS A 438 24.24 47.27 -20.72
C LYS A 438 25.25 46.85 -21.81
N GLU A 439 24.98 47.19 -23.08
CA GLU A 439 25.80 46.80 -24.26
C GLU A 439 26.37 48.02 -25.03
N ALA A 440 26.81 49.06 -24.31
CA ALA A 440 27.58 50.18 -24.87
C ALA A 440 28.99 50.22 -24.23
N PRO A 441 30.10 50.21 -25.00
CA PRO A 441 31.45 50.20 -24.44
C PRO A 441 31.91 51.57 -23.91
N ALA A 442 32.80 51.56 -22.92
CA ALA A 442 33.21 52.74 -22.15
C ALA A 442 34.45 53.48 -22.69
N ALA A 443 34.57 54.77 -22.35
CA ALA A 443 35.84 55.52 -22.42
C ALA A 443 35.94 56.63 -21.33
N ALA A 444 36.95 56.48 -20.45
CA ALA A 444 37.68 57.49 -19.66
C ALA A 444 36.96 58.69 -18.99
N ALA A 445 37.03 58.80 -17.64
CA ALA A 445 38.01 59.69 -16.96
C ALA A 445 37.89 59.75 -15.41
N LYS A 446 39.07 59.83 -14.78
CA LYS A 446 39.49 60.30 -13.43
C LYS A 446 38.82 61.61 -12.93
N GLU A 447 38.84 62.07 -11.66
CA GLU A 447 39.36 61.63 -10.32
C GLU A 447 39.03 62.74 -9.26
N ALA A 448 39.12 62.46 -7.94
CA ALA A 448 39.07 63.42 -6.78
C ALA A 448 37.74 64.16 -6.42
N VAL A 449 37.53 64.78 -5.22
CA VAL A 449 37.60 64.34 -3.79
C VAL A 449 37.09 65.48 -2.85
N GLU A 450 36.31 65.15 -1.79
CA GLU A 450 35.98 65.95 -0.56
C GLU A 450 35.20 67.31 -0.63
N PRO A 451 34.65 67.86 0.50
CA PRO A 451 34.03 67.24 1.69
C PRO A 451 32.67 67.89 2.15
N ALA A 452 32.15 67.49 3.33
CA ALA A 452 30.84 67.84 3.93
C ALA A 452 30.76 69.22 4.67
N PRO A 453 29.66 69.54 5.40
CA PRO A 453 29.67 69.28 6.87
C PRO A 453 28.32 69.00 7.60
N SER A 454 28.44 68.43 8.83
CA SER A 454 27.61 68.53 10.09
C SER A 454 26.05 68.46 10.06
N VAL A 455 25.30 67.61 10.80
CA VAL A 455 25.34 67.12 12.23
C VAL A 455 24.90 68.24 13.22
N PRO A 456 24.03 68.07 14.26
CA PRO A 456 23.83 66.93 15.19
C PRO A 456 22.34 66.54 15.47
N GLU A 457 21.86 65.73 16.44
CA GLU A 457 22.45 64.88 17.51
C GLU A 457 21.44 63.76 17.93
N GLN A 458 21.94 62.54 18.21
CA GLN A 458 21.65 61.58 19.32
C GLN A 458 20.22 61.47 19.97
N THR A 459 19.73 60.34 20.49
CA THR A 459 20.24 59.01 20.92
C THR A 459 19.07 57.97 20.78
N THR A 460 19.07 56.66 21.07
CA THR A 460 19.99 55.73 21.80
C THR A 460 19.86 54.27 21.25
N GLU A 461 20.92 53.47 21.46
CA GLU A 461 21.02 52.04 21.86
C GLU A 461 19.89 51.00 21.59
N ALA A 462 20.16 49.71 21.25
CA ALA A 462 21.43 48.99 21.11
C ALA A 462 21.37 47.74 20.18
N LEU A 463 22.42 47.57 19.37
CA LEU A 463 23.32 46.39 19.19
C LEU A 463 22.73 44.96 19.32
N PHE A 464 22.76 44.05 18.33
CA PHE A 464 23.91 43.37 17.65
C PHE A 464 24.91 42.70 18.63
N VAL A 465 25.48 41.50 18.39
CA VAL A 465 26.44 41.13 17.29
C VAL A 465 26.51 39.58 17.09
N GLN A 466 27.00 39.13 15.92
CA GLN A 466 27.29 37.72 15.54
C GLN A 466 28.69 37.20 15.98
N GLU A 467 28.87 35.88 15.85
CA GLU A 467 30.11 35.10 15.59
C GLU A 467 31.49 35.80 15.54
N GLU A 468 32.50 35.20 16.19
CA GLU A 468 33.62 34.53 15.48
C GLU A 468 34.50 33.62 16.39
N GLN A 469 35.22 32.68 15.76
CA GLN A 469 36.34 31.87 16.30
C GLN A 469 37.67 32.68 16.25
N PRO A 470 38.86 32.32 16.84
CA PRO A 470 39.47 30.95 16.82
C PRO A 470 40.54 30.53 17.89
N GLN A 471 41.01 29.26 17.75
CA GLN A 471 42.36 28.69 18.02
C GLN A 471 42.88 28.27 19.43
N LEU A 472 43.82 27.29 19.38
CA LEU A 472 44.50 26.44 20.41
C LEU A 472 45.83 27.08 20.93
N PRO A 473 46.79 26.45 21.69
CA PRO A 473 46.98 25.10 22.33
C PRO A 473 47.44 25.22 23.84
N PRO A 474 48.22 24.32 24.55
CA PRO A 474 48.84 23.02 24.23
C PRO A 474 48.81 21.87 25.30
N GLU A 475 49.58 20.82 24.98
CA GLU A 475 49.77 19.44 25.49
C GLU A 475 50.14 19.20 26.98
N ALA A 476 49.91 17.94 27.45
CA ALA A 476 50.95 17.10 28.09
C ALA A 476 50.62 15.57 28.14
N VAL A 477 51.28 14.80 27.27
CA VAL A 477 51.88 13.43 27.39
C VAL A 477 51.53 12.52 28.60
N GLN A 478 51.11 11.26 28.35
CA GLN A 478 51.91 10.01 28.58
C GLN A 478 51.17 8.67 28.38
N SER A 479 51.85 7.74 27.69
CA SER A 479 51.62 6.28 27.69
C SER A 479 52.97 5.56 27.61
N PRO A 480 53.17 4.45 28.33
CA PRO A 480 53.86 3.26 27.79
C PRO A 480 53.25 1.93 28.34
N VAL A 481 53.55 0.69 27.89
CA VAL A 481 54.20 0.12 26.70
C VAL A 481 53.76 -1.36 26.56
N VAL A 482 53.99 -1.95 25.38
CA VAL A 482 53.73 -3.37 25.02
C VAL A 482 54.71 -4.35 25.67
N GLU A 483 54.27 -5.58 25.99
CA GLU A 483 55.15 -6.75 26.04
C GLU A 483 54.55 -7.98 25.32
N ARG A 484 55.42 -8.81 24.73
CA ARG A 484 55.10 -10.03 23.97
C ARG A 484 55.49 -11.27 24.78
N ALA A 485 54.69 -12.34 24.71
CA ALA A 485 55.17 -13.71 24.92
C ALA A 485 54.51 -14.67 23.91
N ARG A 486 55.18 -15.80 23.61
CA ARG A 486 54.87 -16.68 22.49
C ARG A 486 55.00 -18.16 22.92
N ALA A 487 53.97 -18.94 22.61
CA ALA A 487 53.93 -20.40 22.38
C ALA A 487 54.63 -21.40 23.36
N GLU A 488 53.84 -22.36 23.85
CA GLU A 488 54.10 -23.81 23.93
C GLU A 488 52.73 -24.48 24.19
N VAL A 489 52.17 -25.29 23.28
CA VAL A 489 52.44 -26.72 23.01
C VAL A 489 52.32 -27.62 24.24
N THR A 490 51.19 -28.32 24.37
CA THR A 490 51.10 -29.69 24.91
C THR A 490 49.90 -30.40 24.27
N SER A 491 50.05 -31.69 24.05
CA SER A 491 49.05 -32.54 23.37
C SER A 491 49.09 -33.95 23.93
N GLU A 492 47.98 -34.42 24.51
CA GLU A 492 47.69 -35.85 24.79
C GLU A 492 46.16 -35.95 24.96
N VAL A 493 45.41 -36.58 24.04
CA VAL A 493 45.23 -38.03 23.84
C VAL A 493 44.45 -38.68 24.99
N ALA A 494 43.14 -38.87 24.78
CA ALA A 494 42.35 -39.91 25.43
C ALA A 494 41.09 -40.23 24.59
N ASN A 495 41.27 -41.03 23.54
CA ASN A 495 40.14 -41.60 22.79
C ASN A 495 39.67 -42.87 23.53
N LYS A 496 38.40 -42.95 23.92
CA LYS A 496 37.78 -44.21 24.36
C LYS A 496 36.39 -44.37 23.75
N THR A 497 36.37 -45.17 22.69
CA THR A 497 35.18 -45.81 22.15
C THR A 497 34.68 -46.87 23.12
N GLU A 498 33.38 -46.90 23.41
CA GLU A 498 32.70 -48.12 23.78
C GLU A 498 31.29 -48.10 23.17
N ALA A 499 30.91 -49.19 22.50
CA ALA A 499 29.69 -49.28 21.71
C ALA A 499 28.92 -50.55 22.06
N ALA A 500 27.62 -50.40 22.33
CA ALA A 500 26.68 -51.50 22.52
C ALA A 500 25.28 -51.12 22.01
N ALA A 501 25.07 -51.28 20.69
CA ALA A 501 24.07 -52.18 20.08
C ALA A 501 22.92 -52.71 21.00
N VAL A 502 21.62 -52.81 20.64
CA VAL A 502 20.78 -52.55 19.45
C VAL A 502 19.35 -52.24 19.99
N THR A 503 18.44 -51.45 19.42
CA THR A 503 17.39 -51.72 18.38
C THR A 503 16.39 -50.53 18.51
N GLU A 504 15.63 -50.02 17.54
CA GLU A 504 15.11 -50.56 16.26
C GLU A 504 14.64 -49.42 15.30
N ALA A 505 14.55 -49.74 14.00
CA ALA A 505 13.78 -49.05 12.93
C ALA A 505 13.93 -47.53 12.65
N SER A 506 14.65 -47.18 11.57
CA SER A 506 14.05 -46.69 10.29
C SER A 506 15.11 -46.19 9.28
N GLN A 507 14.82 -46.28 7.98
CA GLN A 507 15.76 -45.90 6.89
C GLN A 507 15.86 -44.37 6.70
N PRO A 508 16.98 -43.86 6.13
CA PRO A 508 17.24 -42.44 6.01
C PRO A 508 16.68 -41.84 4.70
N ASP A 509 15.75 -40.91 4.81
CA ASP A 509 15.46 -39.98 3.71
C ASP A 509 16.57 -38.91 3.61
N THR A 510 17.03 -38.67 2.40
CA THR A 510 18.15 -37.77 2.10
C THR A 510 17.86 -36.33 2.54
N SER A 511 18.80 -35.74 3.29
CA SER A 511 18.76 -34.32 3.65
C SER A 511 18.87 -33.41 2.42
N ALA A 512 17.74 -33.02 1.84
CA ALA A 512 17.68 -31.99 0.83
C ALA A 512 18.06 -30.64 1.46
N ILE A 513 19.19 -30.10 1.05
CA ILE A 513 19.70 -28.78 1.43
C ILE A 513 18.63 -27.74 1.10
N ARG A 514 18.16 -26.96 2.09
CA ARG A 514 17.24 -25.85 1.85
C ARG A 514 17.99 -24.73 1.12
N GLU A 515 17.81 -24.64 -0.20
CA GLU A 515 18.32 -23.53 -1.00
C GLU A 515 17.79 -22.19 -0.48
N ALA A 516 18.68 -21.19 -0.45
CA ALA A 516 18.31 -19.81 -0.17
C ALA A 516 17.38 -19.29 -1.27
N ALA A 517 16.48 -18.36 -0.92
CA ALA A 517 15.50 -17.81 -1.85
C ALA A 517 16.19 -17.26 -3.12
N GLU A 518 15.85 -17.83 -4.29
CA GLU A 518 16.34 -17.34 -5.58
C GLU A 518 15.85 -15.90 -5.83
N VAL A 519 16.73 -14.93 -5.56
CA VAL A 519 16.62 -13.58 -6.11
C VAL A 519 16.63 -13.69 -7.62
N ARG A 520 15.53 -13.28 -8.27
CA ARG A 520 15.44 -13.36 -9.74
C ARG A 520 16.38 -12.35 -10.36
N PHE A 521 17.08 -12.78 -11.40
CA PHE A 521 18.04 -11.93 -12.08
C PHE A 521 17.33 -10.84 -12.89
N SER A 522 16.08 -11.09 -13.33
CA SER A 522 15.20 -10.09 -13.93
C SER A 522 15.12 -8.78 -13.15
N ASP A 523 15.19 -8.86 -11.82
CA ASP A 523 14.91 -7.73 -10.93
C ASP A 523 16.11 -6.75 -10.87
N LEU A 524 17.27 -7.17 -11.41
CA LEU A 524 18.44 -6.32 -11.65
C LEU A 524 18.32 -5.49 -12.95
N VAL A 525 17.34 -5.79 -13.81
CA VAL A 525 17.09 -5.08 -15.07
C VAL A 525 15.99 -4.02 -14.87
N PRO A 526 16.23 -2.73 -15.19
CA PRO A 526 15.21 -1.68 -15.08
C PRO A 526 13.98 -1.97 -15.93
N GLN A 527 12.79 -1.68 -15.40
CA GLN A 527 11.50 -2.01 -16.04
C GLN A 527 11.32 -1.44 -17.45
N GLU A 528 11.94 -0.30 -17.78
CA GLU A 528 11.97 0.23 -19.15
C GLU A 528 12.62 -0.78 -20.11
N VAL A 529 13.81 -1.27 -19.77
CA VAL A 529 14.58 -2.20 -20.60
C VAL A 529 13.89 -3.58 -20.66
N GLN A 530 13.13 -3.96 -19.63
CA GLN A 530 12.31 -5.17 -19.66
C GLN A 530 11.20 -5.10 -20.72
N LYS A 531 10.64 -3.92 -20.99
CA LYS A 531 9.58 -3.73 -22.02
C LYS A 531 10.12 -3.84 -23.45
N ASP A 532 11.38 -3.46 -23.66
CA ASP A 532 12.05 -3.50 -24.97
C ASP A 532 12.48 -4.94 -25.36
N ILE A 533 12.51 -5.88 -24.41
CA ILE A 533 12.98 -7.26 -24.60
C ILE A 533 11.79 -8.24 -24.70
N LYS A 534 11.62 -8.85 -25.87
CA LYS A 534 10.46 -9.73 -26.18
C LYS A 534 10.42 -11.03 -25.38
N LYS A 535 11.57 -11.61 -25.00
CA LYS A 535 11.63 -12.88 -24.27
C LYS A 535 12.02 -12.68 -22.81
N ARG A 536 11.14 -13.10 -21.89
CA ARG A 536 11.40 -13.10 -20.43
C ARG A 536 12.71 -13.80 -20.04
N LEU A 537 13.05 -14.91 -20.72
CA LEU A 537 14.33 -15.62 -20.52
C LEU A 537 15.54 -14.72 -20.80
N HIS A 538 15.47 -13.85 -21.80
CA HIS A 538 16.58 -12.95 -22.15
C HIS A 538 16.74 -11.81 -21.13
N VAL A 539 15.67 -11.41 -20.44
CA VAL A 539 15.72 -10.49 -19.29
C VAL A 539 16.44 -11.13 -18.10
N GLU A 540 16.11 -12.37 -17.74
CA GLU A 540 16.83 -13.12 -16.69
C GLU A 540 18.32 -13.30 -17.04
N LEU A 541 18.64 -13.63 -18.29
CA LEU A 541 20.02 -13.76 -18.77
C LEU A 541 20.77 -12.41 -18.75
N LEU A 542 20.12 -11.31 -19.12
CA LEU A 542 20.68 -9.97 -19.01
C LEU A 542 20.95 -9.61 -17.53
N GLY A 543 20.05 -9.97 -16.62
CA GLY A 543 20.26 -9.85 -15.18
C GLY A 543 21.48 -10.62 -14.66
N LYS A 544 21.71 -11.84 -15.15
CA LYS A 544 22.93 -12.62 -14.85
C LYS A 544 24.19 -11.92 -15.36
N VAL A 545 24.13 -11.32 -16.55
CA VAL A 545 25.22 -10.50 -17.10
C VAL A 545 25.48 -9.25 -16.25
N ILE A 546 24.44 -8.55 -15.80
CA ILE A 546 24.55 -7.38 -14.90
C ILE A 546 25.20 -7.78 -13.57
N LYS A 547 24.78 -8.91 -12.96
CA LYS A 547 25.42 -9.40 -11.73
C LYS A 547 26.88 -9.76 -11.95
N ALA A 548 27.18 -10.57 -12.97
CA ALA A 548 28.57 -10.94 -13.31
C ALA A 548 29.45 -9.72 -13.65
N TRP A 549 28.86 -8.63 -14.15
CA TRP A 549 29.53 -7.36 -14.37
C TRP A 549 29.80 -6.61 -13.06
N ARG A 550 28.85 -6.56 -12.12
CA ARG A 550 29.06 -5.94 -10.79
C ARG A 550 30.06 -6.73 -9.93
N ASP A 551 30.07 -8.06 -10.06
CA ASP A 551 31.00 -8.96 -9.37
C ASP A 551 32.40 -9.00 -10.04
N ARG A 552 32.63 -8.24 -11.13
CA ARG A 552 33.92 -8.21 -11.83
C ARG A 552 34.95 -7.40 -11.01
N GLY A 553 35.95 -8.08 -10.45
CA GLY A 553 37.13 -7.41 -9.88
C GLY A 553 37.88 -6.60 -10.95
N GLU A 554 38.62 -5.58 -10.53
CA GLU A 554 39.29 -4.60 -11.40
C GLU A 554 40.17 -5.22 -12.49
N ASN A 555 40.76 -6.39 -12.23
CA ASN A 555 41.64 -7.13 -13.15
C ASN A 555 40.93 -8.25 -13.95
N SER A 556 39.67 -8.06 -14.34
CA SER A 556 38.90 -9.07 -15.09
C SER A 556 39.50 -9.41 -16.46
N LYS A 557 39.65 -10.72 -16.73
CA LYS A 557 40.15 -11.27 -18.01
C LYS A 557 39.04 -11.52 -19.05
N SER A 558 37.79 -11.27 -18.69
CA SER A 558 36.58 -11.54 -19.50
C SER A 558 35.69 -10.32 -19.76
N MET A 559 35.84 -9.24 -18.98
CA MET A 559 35.02 -8.04 -19.05
C MET A 559 35.86 -6.77 -18.86
N ARG A 560 35.62 -5.72 -19.64
CA ARG A 560 36.31 -4.42 -19.54
C ARG A 560 35.41 -3.28 -20.02
N MET A 561 35.47 -2.12 -19.36
CA MET A 561 34.85 -0.90 -19.88
C MET A 561 35.72 -0.30 -21.00
N THR A 562 35.09 0.06 -22.11
CA THR A 562 35.72 0.66 -23.30
C THR A 562 35.01 1.96 -23.68
N ASP A 563 35.60 2.77 -24.57
CA ASP A 563 35.01 4.04 -25.02
C ASP A 563 33.60 3.90 -25.63
N ASN A 564 33.31 2.72 -26.21
CA ASN A 564 32.02 2.39 -26.81
C ASN A 564 31.02 1.74 -25.82
N GLY A 565 31.48 1.41 -24.61
CA GLY A 565 30.67 0.80 -23.54
C GLY A 565 31.28 -0.48 -22.97
N ALA A 566 30.44 -1.32 -22.37
CA ALA A 566 30.85 -2.46 -21.57
C ALA A 566 31.14 -3.69 -22.45
N ALA A 567 32.43 -4.03 -22.63
CA ALA A 567 32.85 -5.16 -23.47
C ALA A 567 32.97 -6.46 -22.67
N ILE A 568 32.35 -7.53 -23.19
CA ILE A 568 32.24 -8.84 -22.56
C ILE A 568 32.65 -9.90 -23.58
N THR A 569 33.65 -10.74 -23.27
CA THR A 569 34.10 -11.79 -24.20
C THR A 569 32.99 -12.80 -24.52
N VAL A 570 32.89 -13.22 -25.79
CA VAL A 570 31.89 -14.21 -26.25
C VAL A 570 32.04 -15.53 -25.51
N VAL A 571 33.29 -15.95 -25.23
CA VAL A 571 33.60 -17.16 -24.44
C VAL A 571 33.00 -17.11 -23.03
N PHE A 572 33.08 -15.96 -22.36
CA PHE A 572 32.45 -15.80 -21.04
C PHE A 572 30.93 -15.69 -21.16
N LEU A 573 30.42 -14.94 -22.14
CA LEU A 573 28.98 -14.80 -22.35
C LEU A 573 28.32 -16.16 -22.61
N GLY A 574 29.01 -17.09 -23.29
CA GLY A 574 28.58 -18.47 -23.52
C GLY A 574 28.48 -19.36 -22.26
N THR A 575 29.06 -18.96 -21.12
CA THR A 575 28.85 -19.70 -19.84
C THR A 575 27.52 -19.32 -19.17
N ILE A 576 27.00 -18.12 -19.49
CA ILE A 576 25.73 -17.60 -18.97
C ILE A 576 24.60 -17.89 -19.97
N VAL A 577 24.86 -17.70 -21.26
CA VAL A 577 23.88 -17.70 -22.36
C VAL A 577 24.14 -18.87 -23.30
N ARG A 578 23.21 -19.83 -23.37
CA ARG A 578 23.35 -21.03 -24.23
C ARG A 578 23.37 -20.72 -25.73
N ASP A 579 22.59 -19.72 -26.17
CA ASP A 579 22.57 -19.23 -27.55
C ASP A 579 22.92 -17.74 -27.56
N VAL A 580 24.22 -17.47 -27.69
CA VAL A 580 24.76 -16.11 -27.72
C VAL A 580 24.26 -15.34 -28.94
N ALA A 581 24.07 -16.00 -30.09
CA ALA A 581 23.67 -15.34 -31.34
C ALA A 581 22.22 -14.83 -31.28
N SER A 582 21.28 -15.65 -30.79
CA SER A 582 19.89 -15.23 -30.61
C SER A 582 19.75 -14.15 -29.52
N TRP A 583 20.47 -14.29 -28.40
CA TRP A 583 20.44 -13.29 -27.33
C TRP A 583 21.01 -11.94 -27.78
N VAL A 584 22.20 -11.92 -28.41
CA VAL A 584 22.78 -10.70 -29.00
C VAL A 584 21.88 -10.11 -30.09
N GLY A 585 21.17 -10.96 -30.84
CA GLY A 585 20.14 -10.56 -31.80
C GLY A 585 19.04 -9.71 -31.17
N GLU A 586 18.48 -10.16 -30.05
CA GLU A 586 17.41 -9.45 -29.34
C GLU A 586 17.91 -8.24 -28.52
N MET A 587 19.08 -8.33 -27.88
CA MET A 587 19.68 -7.18 -27.20
C MET A 587 20.01 -6.06 -28.19
N ALA A 588 20.41 -6.39 -29.43
CA ALA A 588 20.61 -5.40 -30.48
C ALA A 588 19.28 -4.79 -30.97
N ALA A 589 18.19 -5.58 -31.03
CA ALA A 589 16.86 -5.06 -31.34
C ALA A 589 16.32 -4.10 -30.25
N ALA A 590 16.71 -4.31 -28.99
CA ALA A 590 16.46 -3.40 -27.88
C ALA A 590 17.45 -2.21 -27.78
N GLY A 591 18.33 -2.01 -28.77
CA GLY A 591 19.31 -0.91 -28.78
C GLY A 591 20.46 -1.05 -27.77
N LEU A 592 20.60 -2.21 -27.11
CA LEU A 592 21.56 -2.41 -26.03
C LEU A 592 22.96 -2.81 -26.50
N ILE A 593 23.11 -3.28 -27.74
CA ILE A 593 24.41 -3.69 -28.32
C ILE A 593 24.99 -2.57 -29.19
N TYR A 594 26.27 -2.28 -29.00
CA TYR A 594 27.02 -1.40 -29.89
C TYR A 594 27.44 -2.13 -31.18
N SER A 595 27.09 -1.56 -32.33
CA SER A 595 27.61 -1.96 -33.64
C SER A 595 28.40 -0.79 -34.25
N PRO A 596 29.58 -1.02 -34.86
CA PRO A 596 30.39 0.06 -35.42
C PRO A 596 29.68 0.81 -36.56
N PRO A 597 29.78 2.14 -36.66
CA PRO A 597 29.16 2.91 -37.75
C PRO A 597 29.61 2.50 -39.16
N SER A 598 30.83 1.96 -39.29
CA SER A 598 31.39 1.44 -40.54
C SER A 598 30.81 0.09 -40.96
N THR A 599 30.26 -0.69 -40.01
CA THR A 599 29.75 -2.05 -40.24
C THR A 599 28.53 -2.31 -39.34
N PRO A 600 27.36 -1.69 -39.62
CA PRO A 600 26.19 -1.71 -38.73
C PRO A 600 25.58 -3.10 -38.49
N GLY A 601 25.96 -4.12 -39.28
CA GLY A 601 25.58 -5.53 -39.03
C GLY A 601 26.50 -6.27 -38.05
N LEU A 602 27.65 -5.71 -37.67
CA LEU A 602 28.65 -6.37 -36.84
C LEU A 602 28.32 -6.20 -35.34
N LYS A 603 27.85 -7.29 -34.72
CA LYS A 603 27.44 -7.32 -33.31
C LYS A 603 28.49 -7.94 -32.36
N ILE A 604 29.55 -8.52 -32.92
CA ILE A 604 30.69 -9.09 -32.19
C ILE A 604 31.94 -8.36 -32.67
N ASN A 605 32.62 -7.69 -31.74
CA ASN A 605 33.79 -6.87 -31.99
C ASN A 605 35.05 -7.57 -31.46
N LYS A 606 36.23 -7.23 -31.98
CA LYS A 606 37.50 -7.73 -31.46
C LYS A 606 38.10 -6.70 -30.49
N VAL A 607 38.21 -7.06 -29.21
CA VAL A 607 38.61 -6.17 -28.11
C VAL A 607 39.69 -6.83 -27.25
N SER A 608 40.73 -6.06 -26.89
CA SER A 608 41.77 -6.50 -25.96
C SER A 608 41.29 -6.42 -24.51
N ILE A 609 41.16 -7.59 -23.88
CA ILE A 609 40.74 -7.74 -22.48
C ILE A 609 41.75 -8.67 -21.75
N PRO A 610 42.58 -8.14 -20.81
CA PRO A 610 42.75 -6.73 -20.44
C PRO A 610 43.46 -5.88 -21.53
N GLU A 611 43.70 -4.61 -21.25
CA GLU A 611 44.49 -3.70 -22.12
C GLU A 611 45.85 -4.31 -22.51
N GLY A 612 46.23 -4.19 -23.78
CA GLY A 612 47.47 -4.77 -24.32
C GLY A 612 47.46 -6.29 -24.56
N ALA A 613 46.42 -7.03 -24.13
CA ALA A 613 46.27 -8.44 -24.45
C ALA A 613 45.90 -8.68 -25.94
N PRO A 614 46.14 -9.87 -26.52
CA PRO A 614 45.66 -10.19 -27.86
C PRO A 614 44.13 -10.02 -27.95
N PRO A 615 43.62 -9.45 -29.06
CA PRO A 615 42.20 -9.09 -29.17
C PRO A 615 41.32 -10.33 -29.25
N LYS A 616 40.30 -10.37 -28.39
CA LYS A 616 39.32 -11.47 -28.30
C LYS A 616 37.97 -11.02 -28.85
N GLU A 617 37.17 -11.97 -29.30
CA GLU A 617 35.78 -11.71 -29.68
C GLU A 617 34.94 -11.35 -28.46
N ALA A 618 34.28 -10.20 -28.52
CA ALA A 618 33.53 -9.60 -27.43
C ALA A 618 32.26 -8.92 -27.94
N VAL A 619 31.19 -9.05 -27.17
CA VAL A 619 29.96 -8.27 -27.31
C VAL A 619 30.13 -6.99 -26.51
N ILE A 620 29.77 -5.85 -27.08
CA ILE A 620 29.85 -4.55 -26.40
C ILE A 620 28.43 -4.08 -26.11
N LEU A 621 28.08 -3.95 -24.82
CA LEU A 621 26.88 -3.23 -24.41
C LEU A 621 27.13 -1.74 -24.64
N SER A 622 26.24 -1.06 -25.35
CA SER A 622 26.40 0.33 -25.77
C SER A 622 26.49 1.29 -24.57
N ARG A 623 27.08 2.48 -24.75
CA ARG A 623 27.06 3.53 -23.70
C ARG A 623 25.65 3.85 -23.20
N PHE A 624 24.64 3.73 -24.07
CA PHE A 624 23.23 3.84 -23.71
C PHE A 624 22.78 2.71 -22.77
N ALA A 625 23.13 1.46 -23.08
CA ALA A 625 22.88 0.32 -22.20
C ALA A 625 23.61 0.45 -20.86
N VAL A 626 24.88 0.85 -20.86
CA VAL A 626 25.67 1.09 -19.63
C VAL A 626 24.96 2.11 -18.72
N LYS A 627 24.52 3.24 -19.29
CA LYS A 627 23.78 4.27 -18.54
C LYS A 627 22.43 3.77 -18.01
N LYS A 628 21.65 3.03 -18.82
CA LYS A 628 20.35 2.49 -18.38
C LYS A 628 20.49 1.39 -17.32
N LEU A 629 21.45 0.48 -17.48
CA LEU A 629 21.61 -0.71 -16.63
C LEU A 629 22.41 -0.48 -15.34
N GLY A 630 23.08 0.67 -15.20
CA GLY A 630 23.92 0.99 -14.04
C GLY A 630 25.13 0.05 -13.94
N LEU A 631 26.03 0.15 -14.93
CA LEU A 631 27.18 -0.72 -15.19
C LEU A 631 28.52 0.04 -15.16
#